data_AF-A0A6B1GMX0-F1
#
_entry.id   AF-A0A6B1GMX0-F1
#
_cell.length_a   1.000
_cell.length_b   1.000
_cell.length_c   1.000
_cell.angle_alpha   90.00
_cell.angle_beta   90.00
_cell.angle_gamma   90.00
#
_symmetry.space_group_name_H-M   'P 1'
#
loop_
_entity.id
_entity.type
_entity.pdbx_description
1 polymer ?
#
loop_
_entity_poly.entity_id
_entity_poly.type
_entity_poly.pdbx_seq_one_letter_code
_entity_poly.pdbx_strand_id
1 'polypeptide(L)'
;MNIQRNIAPIFCLTVFIVGLGTVKADELTVEFADSAWDGVTIPKGQHCKKFGGKGATPPLTVNNIPAQANAIVVEFNDLDFQPLSKKGGHGRIGFEIEMGAGTAQLPAVPGGTKKMPDGVWLVKKNRATGGWRSPGYLPP
;
A
#
# COMPACT_ATOMS: atom_id res chain seq x y z
N MET A 1 -47.09 54.16 31.99
CA MET A 1 -47.16 53.16 30.91
C MET A 1 -45.78 53.09 30.26
N ASN A 2 -44.89 52.24 30.78
CA ASN A 2 -44.54 50.89 30.27
C ASN A 2 -43.74 50.96 28.94
N ILE A 3 -42.57 50.36 28.69
CA ILE A 3 -41.75 49.31 29.35
C ILE A 3 -40.30 49.48 28.81
N GLN A 4 -39.28 49.42 29.67
CA GLN A 4 -37.89 49.19 29.26
C GLN A 4 -37.69 47.69 29.00
N ARG A 5 -37.27 47.29 27.78
CA ARG A 5 -36.99 45.89 27.42
C ARG A 5 -35.49 45.64 27.50
N ASN A 6 -35.07 44.95 28.56
CA ASN A 6 -33.75 44.34 28.68
C ASN A 6 -33.57 43.27 27.61
N ILE A 7 -32.50 43.35 26.83
CA ILE A 7 -32.09 42.31 25.88
C ILE A 7 -30.87 41.61 26.49
N ALA A 8 -31.05 40.40 27.01
CA ALA A 8 -29.96 39.54 27.45
C ALA A 8 -29.39 38.78 26.24
N PRO A 9 -28.05 38.68 26.09
CA PRO A 9 -27.45 37.89 25.02
C PRO A 9 -27.53 36.39 25.36
N ILE A 10 -28.18 35.63 24.49
CA ILE A 10 -28.21 34.16 24.55
C ILE A 10 -26.84 33.66 24.05
N PHE A 11 -25.97 33.29 24.97
CA PHE A 11 -24.74 32.55 24.68
C PHE A 11 -25.12 31.08 24.44
N CYS A 12 -25.20 30.67 23.17
CA CYS A 12 -25.41 29.28 22.79
C CYS A 12 -24.08 28.52 22.87
N LEU A 13 -23.73 28.02 24.06
CA LEU A 13 -22.54 27.22 24.31
C LEU A 13 -22.69 25.86 23.61
N THR A 14 -21.99 25.66 22.49
CA THR A 14 -21.97 24.38 21.78
C THR A 14 -20.84 23.52 22.36
N VAL A 15 -21.19 22.48 23.11
CA VAL A 15 -20.22 21.53 23.68
C VAL A 15 -19.88 20.47 22.62
N PHE A 16 -18.67 20.54 22.06
CA PHE A 16 -18.11 19.46 21.23
C PHE A 16 -17.55 18.36 22.15
N ILE A 17 -18.30 17.27 22.31
CA ILE A 17 -17.79 16.07 22.98
C ILE A 17 -16.91 15.33 21.97
N VAL A 18 -15.59 15.42 22.13
CA VAL A 18 -14.64 14.58 21.38
C VAL A 18 -14.59 13.22 22.07
N GLY A 19 -15.31 12.24 21.52
CA GLY A 19 -15.24 10.86 21.98
C GLY A 19 -13.88 10.25 21.63
N LEU A 20 -13.07 9.93 22.64
CA LEU A 20 -11.87 9.10 22.48
C LEU A 20 -12.32 7.64 22.30
N GLY A 21 -12.70 7.27 21.08
CA GLY A 21 -12.94 5.88 20.72
C GLY A 21 -11.61 5.14 20.55
N THR A 22 -11.40 4.06 21.30
CA THR A 22 -10.29 3.13 21.07
C THR A 22 -10.60 2.29 19.83
N VAL A 23 -9.91 2.58 18.72
CA VAL A 23 -9.99 1.75 17.51
C VAL A 23 -9.14 0.51 17.75
N LYS A 24 -9.78 -0.67 17.92
CA LYS A 24 -9.06 -1.94 17.74
C LYS A 24 -8.88 -2.17 16.25
N ALA A 25 -7.64 -2.05 15.77
CA ALA A 25 -7.28 -2.54 14.45
C ALA A 25 -7.01 -4.04 14.57
N ASP A 26 -7.75 -4.84 13.82
CA ASP A 26 -7.38 -6.24 13.59
C ASP A 26 -6.04 -6.28 12.84
N GLU A 27 -5.28 -7.35 13.03
CA GLU A 27 -3.98 -7.52 12.38
C GLU A 27 -4.17 -7.59 10.86
N LEU A 28 -3.47 -6.70 10.12
CA LEU A 28 -3.45 -6.74 8.66
C LEU A 28 -2.81 -8.05 8.20
N THR A 29 -3.53 -8.86 7.43
CA THR A 29 -3.00 -10.11 6.89
C THR A 29 -2.81 -10.04 5.38
N VAL A 30 -1.79 -10.75 4.89
CA VAL A 30 -1.43 -10.80 3.48
C VAL A 30 -1.12 -12.24 3.10
N GLU A 31 -1.67 -12.68 1.98
CA GLU A 31 -1.46 -14.02 1.43
C GLU A 31 -1.26 -13.96 -0.08
N PHE A 32 -0.60 -14.97 -0.64
CA PHE A 32 -0.51 -15.12 -2.09
C PHE A 32 -1.87 -15.52 -2.65
N ALA A 33 -2.33 -14.78 -3.66
CA ALA A 33 -3.58 -15.10 -4.36
C ALA A 33 -3.39 -16.17 -5.47
N ASP A 34 -2.16 -16.58 -5.72
CA ASP A 34 -1.79 -17.63 -6.68
C ASP A 34 -0.89 -18.65 -5.99
N SER A 35 -1.34 -19.91 -5.97
CA SER A 35 -0.65 -21.04 -5.33
C SER A 35 0.69 -21.39 -5.95
N ALA A 36 1.02 -20.85 -7.14
CA ALA A 36 2.37 -20.97 -7.69
C ALA A 36 3.41 -20.27 -6.81
N TRP A 37 3.01 -19.27 -6.03
CA TRP A 37 3.85 -18.61 -5.03
C TRP A 37 3.67 -19.29 -3.67
N ASP A 38 4.70 -20.02 -3.24
CA ASP A 38 4.72 -20.78 -1.98
C ASP A 38 5.51 -20.06 -0.86
N GLY A 39 6.05 -18.88 -1.14
CA GLY A 39 6.91 -18.11 -0.24
C GLY A 39 8.36 -18.58 -0.16
N VAL A 40 8.74 -19.58 -0.97
CA VAL A 40 10.08 -20.19 -0.99
C VAL A 40 10.68 -20.15 -2.39
N THR A 41 9.87 -20.47 -3.40
CA THR A 41 10.26 -20.68 -4.79
C THR A 41 9.67 -19.59 -5.67
N ILE A 42 10.53 -18.93 -6.46
CA ILE A 42 10.06 -18.02 -7.50
C ILE A 42 9.51 -18.84 -8.67
N PRO A 43 8.26 -18.63 -9.11
CA PRO A 43 7.69 -19.36 -10.24
C PRO A 43 8.51 -19.21 -11.53
N LYS A 44 8.48 -20.24 -12.38
CA LYS A 44 9.22 -20.22 -13.65
C LYS A 44 8.85 -18.99 -14.49
N GLY A 45 9.87 -18.23 -14.89
CA GLY A 45 9.69 -17.02 -15.71
C GLY A 45 9.43 -15.75 -14.89
N GLN A 46 9.18 -15.85 -13.58
CA GLN A 46 9.03 -14.70 -12.70
C GLN A 46 10.36 -14.15 -12.18
N HIS A 47 11.47 -14.84 -12.44
CA HIS A 47 12.80 -14.37 -12.10
C HIS A 47 13.23 -13.14 -12.91
N CYS A 48 14.34 -12.52 -12.54
CA CYS A 48 14.74 -11.24 -13.13
C CYS A 48 15.16 -11.36 -14.61
N LYS A 49 14.99 -10.24 -15.35
CA LYS A 49 15.26 -10.15 -16.81
C LYS A 49 16.68 -10.54 -17.21
N LYS A 50 17.68 -10.32 -16.35
CA LYS A 50 19.07 -10.66 -16.65
C LYS A 50 19.26 -12.16 -16.90
N PHE A 51 18.40 -12.98 -16.31
CA PHE A 51 18.40 -14.44 -16.47
C PHE A 51 17.26 -14.91 -17.40
N GLY A 52 16.70 -14.01 -18.22
CA GLY A 52 15.67 -14.34 -19.22
C GLY A 52 14.23 -14.33 -18.71
N GLY A 53 13.99 -13.98 -17.44
CA GLY A 53 12.64 -13.88 -16.89
C GLY A 53 11.92 -12.56 -17.22
N LYS A 54 10.64 -12.49 -16.86
CA LYS A 54 9.75 -11.33 -17.03
C LYS A 54 8.96 -11.08 -15.74
N GLY A 55 9.68 -11.05 -14.62
CA GLY A 55 9.11 -10.96 -13.28
C GLY A 55 8.08 -9.86 -13.05
N ALA A 56 7.10 -10.20 -12.23
CA ALA A 56 6.08 -9.35 -11.66
C ALA A 56 6.02 -9.57 -10.14
N THR A 57 5.40 -8.66 -9.41
CA THR A 57 5.01 -8.95 -8.03
C THR A 57 4.05 -10.15 -8.02
N PRO A 58 4.11 -11.01 -6.99
CA PRO A 58 3.03 -11.96 -6.74
C PRO A 58 1.70 -11.21 -6.65
N PRO A 59 0.60 -11.81 -7.14
CA PRO A 59 -0.73 -11.35 -6.79
C PRO A 59 -0.99 -11.64 -5.31
N LEU A 60 -1.61 -10.70 -4.60
CA LEU A 60 -1.81 -10.77 -3.15
C LEU A 60 -3.28 -10.56 -2.79
N THR A 61 -3.74 -11.23 -1.75
CA THR A 61 -4.96 -10.86 -1.04
C THR A 61 -4.56 -10.20 0.26
N VAL A 62 -5.12 -9.02 0.53
CA VAL A 62 -4.89 -8.26 1.77
C VAL A 62 -6.20 -8.16 2.53
N ASN A 63 -6.22 -8.56 3.79
CA ASN A 63 -7.43 -8.53 4.64
C ASN A 63 -7.22 -7.65 5.87
N ASN A 64 -8.31 -7.33 6.56
CA ASN A 64 -8.36 -6.46 7.73
C ASN A 64 -7.86 -5.04 7.42
N ILE A 65 -8.20 -4.55 6.24
CA ILE A 65 -7.84 -3.20 5.79
C ILE A 65 -8.67 -2.18 6.59
N PRO A 66 -8.02 -1.15 7.19
CA PRO A 66 -8.74 -0.09 7.89
C PRO A 66 -9.75 0.63 6.97
N ALA A 67 -10.96 0.91 7.46
CA ALA A 67 -12.03 1.48 6.64
C ALA A 67 -11.66 2.83 5.96
N GLN A 68 -10.82 3.63 6.62
CA GLN A 68 -10.32 4.91 6.08
C GLN A 68 -9.17 4.77 5.06
N ALA A 69 -8.64 3.56 4.82
CA ALA A 69 -7.59 3.36 3.83
C ALA A 69 -8.19 3.35 2.41
N ASN A 70 -7.56 4.09 1.50
CA ASN A 70 -7.88 4.13 0.07
C ASN A 70 -6.72 3.60 -0.81
N ALA A 71 -5.65 3.14 -0.16
CA ALA A 71 -4.45 2.68 -0.83
C ALA A 71 -3.71 1.61 -0.03
N ILE A 72 -3.03 0.71 -0.73
CA ILE A 72 -2.00 -0.18 -0.18
C ILE A 72 -0.67 0.12 -0.85
N VAL A 73 0.39 0.32 -0.07
CA VAL A 73 1.76 0.46 -0.58
C VAL A 73 2.55 -0.78 -0.22
N VAL A 74 3.07 -1.46 -1.25
CA VAL A 74 3.92 -2.64 -1.09
C VAL A 74 5.38 -2.25 -1.27
N GLU A 75 6.22 -2.63 -0.30
CA GLU A 75 7.66 -2.43 -0.34
C GLU A 75 8.39 -3.75 -0.58
N PHE A 76 9.19 -3.81 -1.64
CA PHE A 76 10.00 -4.99 -1.92
C PHE A 76 11.43 -4.77 -1.44
N ASN A 77 11.96 -5.73 -0.68
CA ASN A 77 13.32 -5.72 -0.16
C ASN A 77 13.96 -7.09 -0.39
N ASP A 78 15.26 -7.08 -0.67
CA ASP A 78 16.09 -8.29 -0.68
C ASP A 78 16.90 -8.29 0.62
N LEU A 79 16.46 -9.10 1.59
CA LEU A 79 16.99 -9.07 2.96
C LEU A 79 18.45 -9.53 3.03
N ASP A 80 18.87 -10.38 2.11
CA ASP A 80 20.23 -10.93 2.06
C ASP A 80 21.19 -10.02 1.27
N PHE A 81 20.66 -9.07 0.49
CA PHE A 81 21.46 -8.07 -0.21
C PHE A 81 21.35 -6.68 0.44
N GLN A 82 22.31 -6.37 1.32
CA GLN A 82 22.35 -5.15 2.14
C GLN A 82 22.00 -3.82 1.43
N PRO A 83 22.46 -3.53 0.19
CA PRO A 83 22.07 -2.29 -0.49
C PRO A 83 20.56 -2.14 -0.70
N LEU A 84 19.82 -3.26 -0.80
CA LEU A 84 18.40 -3.33 -1.12
C LEU A 84 17.53 -3.93 0.01
N SER A 85 18.08 -4.19 1.19
CA SER A 85 17.41 -4.89 2.30
C SER A 85 16.37 -4.08 3.08
N LYS A 86 16.25 -2.77 2.82
CA LYS A 86 15.39 -1.88 3.60
C LYS A 86 14.75 -0.76 2.79
N LYS A 87 13.63 -0.23 3.30
CA LYS A 87 12.95 0.97 2.80
C LYS A 87 12.61 0.86 1.31
N GLY A 88 12.08 -0.29 0.90
CA GLY A 88 11.79 -0.65 -0.49
C GLY A 88 13.03 -0.60 -1.38
N GLY A 89 14.04 -1.43 -1.11
CA GLY A 89 15.26 -1.46 -1.94
C GLY A 89 15.00 -1.87 -3.38
N HIS A 90 14.13 -2.85 -3.59
CA HIS A 90 13.61 -3.19 -4.90
C HIS A 90 12.56 -2.18 -5.38
N GLY A 91 12.15 -1.24 -4.54
CA GLY A 91 11.18 -0.20 -4.87
C GLY A 91 9.88 -0.40 -4.12
N ARG A 92 8.95 0.51 -4.39
CA ARG A 92 7.65 0.61 -3.73
C ARG A 92 6.60 0.92 -4.79
N ILE A 93 5.52 0.18 -4.78
CA ILE A 93 4.36 0.43 -5.65
C ILE A 93 3.12 0.59 -4.78
N GLY A 94 2.21 1.46 -5.22
CA GLY A 94 0.92 1.69 -4.58
C GLY A 94 -0.20 1.13 -5.44
N PHE A 95 -1.23 0.65 -4.77
CA PHE A 95 -2.48 0.17 -5.34
C PHE A 95 -3.62 0.99 -4.76
N GLU A 96 -4.49 1.51 -5.61
CA GLU A 96 -5.75 2.09 -5.22
C GLU A 96 -6.67 0.97 -4.75
N ILE A 97 -7.37 1.21 -3.65
CA ILE A 97 -8.36 0.28 -3.12
C ILE A 97 -9.64 1.02 -2.77
N GLU A 98 -10.75 0.30 -2.78
CA GLU A 98 -12.02 0.84 -2.35
C GLU A 98 -12.02 1.07 -0.82
N MET A 99 -12.35 2.29 -0.40
CA MET A 99 -12.49 2.61 1.02
C MET A 99 -13.61 1.80 1.66
N GLY A 100 -13.38 1.27 2.85
CA GLY A 100 -14.38 0.49 3.59
C GLY A 100 -14.53 -0.97 3.15
N ALA A 101 -13.81 -1.44 2.12
CA ALA A 101 -13.94 -2.82 1.62
C ALA A 101 -13.44 -3.90 2.60
N GLY A 102 -12.50 -3.56 3.50
CA GLY A 102 -11.92 -4.49 4.47
C GLY A 102 -10.99 -5.57 3.89
N THR A 103 -11.11 -5.86 2.59
CA THR A 103 -10.25 -6.76 1.81
C THR A 103 -9.96 -6.16 0.44
N ALA A 104 -8.81 -6.51 -0.14
CA ALA A 104 -8.43 -6.11 -1.50
C ALA A 104 -7.58 -7.18 -2.18
N GLN A 105 -7.80 -7.39 -3.48
CA GLN A 105 -6.95 -8.22 -4.33
C GLN A 105 -5.99 -7.31 -5.10
N LEU A 106 -4.69 -7.51 -4.89
CA LEU A 106 -3.63 -6.79 -5.58
C LEU A 106 -3.16 -7.65 -6.76
N PRO A 107 -3.31 -7.18 -8.01
CA PRO A 107 -2.91 -7.97 -9.17
C PRO A 107 -1.39 -8.06 -9.29
N ALA A 108 -0.92 -9.03 -10.07
CA ALA A 108 0.48 -9.07 -10.48
C ALA A 108 0.81 -7.82 -11.33
N VAL A 109 1.87 -7.11 -10.96
CA VAL A 109 2.34 -5.89 -11.65
C VAL A 109 3.70 -6.17 -12.29
N PRO A 110 3.91 -5.93 -13.60
CA PRO A 110 5.23 -6.15 -14.20
C PRO A 110 6.33 -5.28 -13.58
N GLY A 111 7.48 -5.89 -13.28
CA GLY A 111 8.65 -5.19 -12.76
C GLY A 111 9.53 -4.59 -13.87
N GLY A 112 10.51 -3.78 -13.47
CA GLY A 112 11.51 -3.21 -14.39
C GLY A 112 10.96 -2.16 -15.36
N THR A 113 9.77 -1.62 -15.09
CA THR A 113 9.09 -0.62 -15.92
C THR A 113 8.47 0.49 -15.08
N LYS A 114 8.32 1.69 -15.67
CA LYS A 114 7.53 2.79 -15.08
C LYS A 114 6.07 2.77 -15.54
N LYS A 115 5.75 1.97 -16.55
CA LYS A 115 4.38 1.80 -17.05
C LYS A 115 3.64 0.90 -16.09
N MET A 116 2.73 1.48 -15.32
CA MET A 116 1.92 0.76 -14.35
C MET A 116 0.51 0.52 -14.91
N PRO A 117 -0.16 -0.57 -14.52
CA PRO A 117 -1.58 -0.76 -14.76
C PRO A 117 -2.42 0.37 -14.15
N ASP A 118 -3.66 0.50 -14.60
CA ASP A 118 -4.61 1.44 -13.99
C ASP A 118 -4.83 1.13 -12.51
N GLY A 119 -4.98 2.17 -11.69
CA GLY A 119 -5.07 2.05 -10.22
C GLY A 119 -3.74 1.69 -9.53
N VAL A 120 -2.62 1.58 -10.27
CA VAL A 120 -1.30 1.28 -9.71
C VAL A 120 -0.32 2.41 -10.02
N TRP A 121 0.52 2.78 -9.05
CA TRP A 121 1.56 3.78 -9.28
C TRP A 121 2.91 3.41 -8.66
N LEU A 122 3.97 3.95 -9.26
CA LEU A 122 5.32 3.83 -8.72
C LEU A 122 5.52 4.84 -7.59
N VAL A 123 5.41 4.39 -6.34
CA VAL A 123 5.73 5.21 -5.17
C VAL A 123 7.23 5.54 -5.14
N LYS A 124 8.08 4.55 -5.39
CA LYS A 124 9.53 4.75 -5.46
C LYS A 124 10.20 3.69 -6.32
N LYS A 125 11.11 4.11 -7.19
CA LYS A 125 11.93 3.18 -7.98
C LYS A 125 12.91 2.38 -7.11
N ASN A 126 13.40 1.27 -7.65
CA ASN A 126 14.48 0.48 -7.08
C ASN A 126 15.79 1.28 -6.94
N ARG A 127 16.67 0.82 -6.05
CA ARG A 127 18.02 1.38 -5.84
C ARG A 127 19.13 0.55 -6.48
N ALA A 128 18.81 -0.42 -7.33
CA ALA A 128 19.82 -1.26 -7.96
C ALA A 128 20.73 -0.42 -8.90
N THR A 129 21.99 -0.82 -8.96
CA THR A 129 23.05 -0.11 -9.69
C THR A 129 23.69 -1.04 -10.74
N GLY A 130 24.55 -0.47 -11.60
CA GLY A 130 25.25 -1.22 -12.63
C GLY A 130 24.29 -1.96 -13.59
N GLY A 131 24.65 -3.18 -13.99
CA GLY A 131 23.86 -4.01 -14.90
C GLY A 131 22.51 -4.50 -14.35
N TRP A 132 22.18 -4.18 -13.10
CA TRP A 132 20.90 -4.50 -12.46
C TRP A 132 19.94 -3.30 -12.43
N ARG A 133 20.42 -2.12 -12.82
CA ARG A 133 19.61 -0.91 -12.88
C ARG A 133 18.50 -1.08 -13.92
N SER A 134 17.27 -0.95 -13.46
CA SER A 134 16.07 -0.94 -14.30
C SER A 134 15.19 0.29 -13.99
N PRO A 135 14.32 0.70 -14.93
CA PRO A 135 13.21 1.60 -14.61
C PRO A 135 12.27 0.97 -13.56
N GLY A 136 11.55 1.79 -12.78
CA GLY A 136 10.51 1.27 -11.89
C GLY A 136 11.01 0.54 -10.66
N TYR A 137 10.19 -0.37 -10.14
CA TYR A 137 10.56 -1.30 -9.08
C TYR A 137 11.14 -2.60 -9.68
N LEU A 138 11.81 -3.43 -8.88
CA LEU A 138 12.27 -4.76 -9.22
C LEU A 138 11.32 -5.79 -8.59
N PRO A 139 10.86 -6.79 -9.34
CA PRO A 139 10.08 -7.88 -8.76
C PRO A 139 10.98 -8.70 -7.81
N PRO A 140 10.37 -9.41 -6.84
CA PRO A 140 11.09 -10.36 -6.00
C PRO A 140 11.79 -11.46 -6.83
#